data_AF-A0A7S3H2V0-F1
#
_entry.id   AF-A0A7S3H2V0-F1
#
_cell.length_a   1.000
_cell.length_b   1.000
_cell.length_c   1.000
_cell.angle_alpha   90.00
_cell.angle_beta   90.00
_cell.angle_gamma   90.00
#
_symmetry.space_group_name_H-M   'P 1'
#
loop_
_entity.id
_entity.type
_entity.pdbx_description
1 polymer ?
#
loop_
_entity_poly.entity_id
_entity_poly.type
_entity_poly.pdbx_seq_one_letter_code
_entity_poly.pdbx_strand_id
1 'polypeptide(L)'
;WVETSCRNFLPALVPIVMQIPVIYARSIFDQLACSAPKVGGARSSSPGGAGRGAALPGMYAANGANKLGNYNARLAMQADELAPQRWKELAFEQEITGFYSRYQHQSWKNVISIGDSIFERDAVRRVVVNRPNSQKKCRTKTAKLLDEPEVDELIAQVKVIHDALALLVQYDGNLDIEIDEEDLKLDLSLMEKIM
;
A
#
# COMPACT_ATOMS: atom_id res chain seq x y z
N TRP A 1 -11.78 -13.43 -0.28
CA TRP A 1 -12.93 -12.51 -0.19
C TRP A 1 -13.43 -12.12 -1.59
N VAL A 2 -12.54 -11.76 -2.53
CA VAL A 2 -12.89 -11.39 -3.92
C VAL A 2 -13.85 -12.40 -4.58
N GLU A 3 -13.49 -13.69 -4.61
CA GLU A 3 -14.33 -14.74 -5.22
C GLU A 3 -15.74 -14.81 -4.62
N THR A 4 -15.83 -14.83 -3.28
CA THR A 4 -17.09 -14.90 -2.55
C THR A 4 -17.96 -13.68 -2.85
N SER A 5 -17.37 -12.48 -2.85
CA SER A 5 -18.08 -11.24 -3.20
C SER A 5 -18.60 -11.28 -4.63
N CYS A 6 -17.77 -11.69 -5.60
CA CYS A 6 -18.21 -11.82 -6.99
C CYS A 6 -19.35 -12.83 -7.13
N ARG A 7 -19.27 -14.01 -6.50
CA ARG A 7 -20.34 -15.02 -6.58
C ARG A 7 -21.68 -14.52 -6.03
N ASN A 8 -21.65 -13.74 -4.96
CA ASN A 8 -22.86 -13.27 -4.28
C ASN A 8 -23.49 -12.04 -4.97
N PHE A 9 -22.66 -11.10 -5.44
CA PHE A 9 -23.13 -9.78 -5.89
C PHE A 9 -22.94 -9.52 -7.38
N LEU A 10 -21.94 -10.14 -8.02
CA LEU A 10 -21.57 -9.90 -9.43
C LEU A 10 -21.24 -11.23 -10.16
N PRO A 11 -22.16 -12.21 -10.19
CA PRO A 11 -21.85 -13.56 -10.65
C PRO A 11 -21.37 -13.62 -12.11
N ALA A 12 -21.82 -12.69 -12.95
CA ALA A 12 -21.38 -12.57 -14.34
C ALA A 12 -19.88 -12.25 -14.49
N LEU A 13 -19.24 -11.65 -13.47
CA LEU A 13 -17.81 -11.33 -13.50
C LEU A 13 -16.91 -12.50 -13.08
N VAL A 14 -17.47 -13.55 -12.47
CA VAL A 14 -16.69 -14.68 -11.93
C VAL A 14 -15.75 -15.30 -12.99
N PRO A 15 -16.20 -15.62 -14.22
CA PRO A 15 -15.31 -16.23 -15.22
C PRO A 15 -14.10 -15.36 -15.58
N ILE A 16 -14.25 -14.04 -15.49
CA ILE A 16 -13.21 -13.05 -15.81
C ILE A 16 -12.27 -12.89 -14.60
N VAL A 17 -12.83 -12.68 -13.41
CA VAL A 17 -12.05 -12.45 -12.18
C VAL A 17 -11.17 -13.65 -11.84
N MET A 18 -11.62 -14.88 -12.11
CA MET A 18 -10.82 -16.09 -11.88
C MET A 18 -9.59 -16.21 -12.80
N GLN A 19 -9.51 -15.43 -13.88
CA GLN A 19 -8.34 -15.40 -14.77
C GLN A 19 -7.28 -14.40 -14.31
N ILE A 20 -7.61 -13.54 -13.35
CA ILE A 20 -6.73 -12.49 -12.85
C ILE A 20 -6.06 -12.98 -11.56
N PRO A 21 -4.73 -12.86 -11.41
CA PRO A 21 -4.05 -13.16 -10.16
C PRO A 21 -4.60 -12.31 -9.01
N VAL A 22 -5.10 -12.97 -7.95
CA VAL A 22 -5.58 -12.29 -6.74
C VAL A 22 -4.53 -12.41 -5.65
N ILE A 23 -4.09 -11.27 -5.13
CA ILE A 23 -3.02 -11.19 -4.13
C ILE A 23 -3.55 -10.48 -2.88
N TYR A 24 -3.38 -11.11 -1.73
CA TYR A 24 -3.80 -10.56 -0.45
C TYR A 24 -2.59 -9.98 0.29
N ALA A 25 -2.42 -8.65 0.21
CA ALA A 25 -1.27 -7.95 0.77
C ALA A 25 -1.04 -8.23 2.26
N ARG A 26 -2.12 -8.25 3.07
CA ARG A 26 -2.06 -8.61 4.50
C ARG A 26 -1.47 -10.01 4.70
N SER A 27 -1.90 -11.00 3.92
CA SER A 27 -1.41 -12.37 4.04
C SER A 27 0.09 -12.48 3.72
N ILE A 28 0.58 -11.73 2.72
CA ILE A 28 2.01 -11.65 2.41
C ILE A 28 2.77 -11.07 3.60
N PHE A 29 2.28 -9.95 4.16
CA PHE A 29 2.90 -9.32 5.32
C PHE A 29 2.97 -10.26 6.53
N ASP A 30 1.86 -10.93 6.86
CA ASP A 30 1.79 -11.83 8.01
C ASP A 30 2.77 -13.02 7.88
N GLN A 31 2.89 -13.58 6.67
CA GLN A 31 3.85 -14.66 6.39
C GLN A 31 5.30 -14.19 6.59
N LEU A 32 5.65 -13.01 6.08
CA LEU A 32 6.99 -12.45 6.22
C LEU A 32 7.30 -12.07 7.67
N ALA A 33 6.35 -11.47 8.37
CA ALA A 33 6.49 -11.12 9.79
C ALA A 33 6.70 -12.35 10.68
N CYS A 34 6.07 -13.47 10.35
CA CYS A 34 6.27 -14.75 11.06
C CYS A 34 7.61 -15.43 10.71
N SER A 35 8.14 -15.19 9.50
CA SER A 35 9.41 -15.76 9.03
C SER A 35 10.65 -15.01 9.50
N ALA A 36 10.51 -13.76 9.96
CA ALA A 36 11.60 -13.04 10.58
C ALA A 36 12.03 -13.77 11.86
N PRO A 37 13.32 -14.15 12.03
CA PRO A 37 13.76 -14.72 13.28
C PRO A 37 13.47 -13.69 14.37
N LYS A 38 12.63 -14.06 15.34
CA LYS A 38 12.48 -13.30 16.58
C LYS A 38 13.89 -13.18 17.16
N VAL A 39 14.54 -12.04 16.95
CA VAL A 39 15.80 -11.71 17.62
C VAL A 39 15.55 -12.00 19.08
N GLY A 40 16.28 -12.98 19.59
CA GLY A 40 15.94 -13.69 20.80
C GLY A 40 15.55 -12.72 21.91
N GLY A 41 14.35 -12.93 22.46
CA GLY A 41 14.08 -12.46 23.81
C GLY A 41 15.18 -13.02 24.67
N ALA A 42 16.12 -12.16 25.06
CA ALA A 42 17.17 -12.51 26.00
C ALA A 42 16.46 -13.06 27.24
N ARG A 43 16.49 -14.39 27.39
CA ARG A 43 16.28 -15.01 28.69
C ARG A 43 17.39 -14.45 29.55
N SER A 44 17.05 -13.47 30.39
CA SER A 44 17.92 -13.01 31.47
C SER A 44 18.09 -14.17 32.45
N SER A 45 19.05 -15.03 32.16
CA SER A 45 19.71 -15.81 33.20
C SER A 45 20.29 -14.80 34.18
N SER A 46 19.76 -14.74 35.39
CA SER A 46 20.38 -14.02 36.50
C SER A 46 21.80 -14.55 36.72
N PRO A 47 22.77 -13.65 36.93
CA PRO A 47 23.70 -13.86 38.02
C PRO A 47 23.59 -12.68 38.99
N GLY A 48 23.60 -12.99 40.28
CA GLY A 48 23.54 -12.00 41.34
C GLY A 48 24.64 -10.94 41.24
N GLY A 49 24.31 -9.72 41.66
CA GLY A 49 25.26 -8.63 41.76
C GLY A 49 24.55 -7.33 42.11
N ALA A 50 24.52 -6.99 43.39
CA ALA A 50 24.02 -5.73 43.89
C ALA A 50 24.86 -4.56 43.34
N GLY A 51 24.25 -3.68 42.55
CA GLY A 51 24.87 -2.46 42.04
C GLY A 51 23.82 -1.37 41.90
N ARG A 52 23.89 -0.35 42.77
CA ARG A 52 23.03 0.85 42.73
C ARG A 52 23.34 1.66 41.46
N GLY A 53 22.49 1.53 40.43
CA GLY A 53 22.51 2.38 39.24
C GLY A 53 21.67 3.64 39.46
N ALA A 54 22.31 4.81 39.38
CA ALA A 54 21.63 6.11 39.44
C ALA A 54 20.69 6.28 38.24
N ALA A 55 19.45 6.71 38.49
CA ALA A 55 18.46 6.98 37.45
C ALA A 55 18.89 8.18 36.59
N LEU A 56 18.83 8.01 35.26
CA LEU A 56 19.10 9.08 34.29
C LEU A 56 18.03 10.19 34.39
N PRO A 57 18.42 11.48 34.51
CA PRO A 57 17.47 12.58 34.61
C PRO A 57 16.58 12.73 33.36
N GLY A 58 15.27 12.88 33.56
CA GLY A 58 14.31 13.27 32.49
C GLY A 58 13.37 12.17 31.96
N MET A 59 13.58 10.90 32.31
CA MET A 59 12.78 9.78 31.78
C MET A 59 11.47 9.48 32.53
N TYR A 60 11.29 10.02 33.74
CA TYR A 60 10.10 9.84 34.55
C TYR A 60 9.49 11.20 34.89
N ALA A 61 8.16 11.31 34.81
CA ALA A 61 7.45 12.45 35.38
C ALA A 61 7.43 12.36 36.92
N ALA A 62 7.27 13.49 37.61
CA ALA A 62 7.27 13.56 39.08
C ALA A 62 6.17 12.69 39.75
N ASN A 63 5.16 12.26 38.98
CA ASN A 63 4.10 11.34 39.39
C ASN A 63 4.43 9.86 39.12
N GLY A 64 5.67 9.51 38.76
CA GLY A 64 6.09 8.14 38.46
C GLY A 64 5.64 7.61 37.10
N ALA A 65 5.01 8.44 36.26
CA ALA A 65 4.62 8.04 34.91
C ALA A 65 5.85 7.92 34.00
N ASN A 66 5.99 6.76 33.35
CA ASN A 66 7.07 6.47 32.42
C ASN A 66 6.82 7.17 31.07
N LYS A 67 7.62 8.18 30.73
CA LYS A 67 7.47 8.92 29.46
C LYS A 67 7.84 8.07 28.23
N LEU A 68 8.69 7.05 28.38
CA LEU A 68 9.03 6.12 27.29
C LEU A 68 7.86 5.22 26.89
N GLY A 69 7.00 4.85 27.86
CA GLY A 69 5.81 4.05 27.60
C GLY A 69 4.86 4.75 26.64
N ASN A 70 4.63 6.05 26.86
CA ASN A 70 3.76 6.86 25.99
C ASN A 70 4.36 7.10 24.60
N TYR A 71 5.69 7.24 24.51
CA TYR A 71 6.38 7.39 23.22
C TYR A 71 6.34 6.10 22.40
N ASN A 72 6.63 4.96 23.03
CA ASN A 72 6.56 3.64 22.39
C ASN A 72 5.12 3.27 22.01
N ALA A 73 4.12 3.61 22.83
CA ALA A 73 2.72 3.44 22.50
C ALA A 73 2.30 4.28 21.28
N ARG A 74 2.73 5.54 21.21
CA ARG A 74 2.48 6.40 20.02
C ARG A 74 3.15 5.87 18.76
N LEU A 75 4.41 5.44 18.84
CA LEU A 75 5.11 4.81 17.71
C LEU A 75 4.44 3.51 17.27
N ALA A 76 3.96 2.70 18.22
CA ALA A 76 3.23 1.46 17.93
C ALA A 76 1.86 1.74 17.28
N MET A 77 1.11 2.73 17.77
CA MET A 77 -0.16 3.16 17.17
C MET A 77 0.05 3.72 15.76
N GLN A 78 1.09 4.54 15.55
CA GLN A 78 1.43 5.08 14.24
C GLN A 78 1.96 4.01 13.27
N ALA A 79 2.62 2.98 13.80
CA ALA A 79 3.02 1.79 13.03
C ALA A 79 1.83 0.91 12.63
N ASP A 80 0.76 0.90 13.43
CA ASP A 80 -0.50 0.19 13.15
C ASP A 80 -1.37 0.94 12.14
N GLU A 81 -1.43 2.27 12.23
CA GLU A 81 -2.18 3.13 11.30
C GLU A 81 -1.63 3.05 9.86
N LEU A 82 -0.30 2.97 9.70
CA LEU A 82 0.35 2.76 8.39
C LEU A 82 0.48 1.29 8.00
N ALA A 83 -0.04 0.35 8.81
CA ALA A 83 0.07 -1.06 8.51
C ALA A 83 -0.51 -1.43 7.12
N PRO A 84 -1.68 -0.93 6.69
CA PRO A 84 -2.21 -1.22 5.36
C PRO A 84 -1.27 -0.79 4.22
N GLN A 85 -0.64 0.38 4.34
CA GLN A 85 0.36 0.84 3.36
C GLN A 85 1.55 -0.11 3.33
N ARG A 86 2.10 -0.48 4.50
CA ARG A 86 3.25 -1.40 4.56
C ARG A 86 2.95 -2.77 3.96
N TRP A 87 1.76 -3.31 4.20
CA TRP A 87 1.33 -4.58 3.60
C TRP A 87 1.36 -4.48 2.07
N LYS A 88 0.85 -3.37 1.53
CA LYS A 88 0.83 -3.11 0.09
C LYS A 88 2.23 -2.88 -0.46
N GLU A 89 3.10 -2.15 0.23
CA GLU A 89 4.49 -1.94 -0.17
C GLU A 89 5.23 -3.27 -0.34
N LEU A 90 5.15 -4.18 0.64
CA LEU A 90 5.78 -5.50 0.54
C LEU A 90 5.22 -6.33 -0.62
N ALA A 91 3.89 -6.37 -0.75
CA ALA A 91 3.24 -7.11 -1.83
C ALA A 91 3.62 -6.55 -3.21
N PHE A 92 3.59 -5.22 -3.38
CA PHE A 92 3.95 -4.56 -4.63
C PHE A 92 5.42 -4.73 -4.96
N GLU A 93 6.32 -4.64 -3.98
CA GLU A 93 7.76 -4.86 -4.20
C GLU A 93 8.02 -6.27 -4.73
N GLN A 94 7.40 -7.29 -4.11
CA GLN A 94 7.50 -8.68 -4.55
C GLN A 94 6.99 -8.84 -5.99
N GLU A 95 5.80 -8.33 -6.30
CA GLU A 95 5.18 -8.52 -7.62
C GLU A 95 5.87 -7.73 -8.72
N ILE A 96 6.25 -6.47 -8.46
CA ILE A 96 6.98 -5.65 -9.42
C ILE A 96 8.37 -6.25 -9.66
N THR A 97 9.08 -6.69 -8.62
CA THR A 97 10.39 -7.35 -8.78
C THR A 97 10.26 -8.65 -9.55
N GLY A 98 9.29 -9.49 -9.22
CA GLY A 98 8.97 -10.72 -9.94
C GLY A 98 8.64 -10.44 -11.41
N PHE A 99 7.82 -9.43 -11.69
CA PHE A 99 7.46 -9.05 -13.04
C PHE A 99 8.67 -8.59 -13.86
N TYR A 100 9.57 -7.78 -13.28
CA TYR A 100 10.76 -7.24 -13.95
C TYR A 100 11.95 -8.20 -14.04
N SER A 101 11.86 -9.38 -13.41
CA SER A 101 12.93 -10.40 -13.41
C SER A 101 12.61 -11.64 -14.25
N ARG A 102 11.42 -11.73 -14.86
CA ARG A 102 10.96 -12.91 -15.63
C ARG A 102 11.86 -13.31 -16.81
N TYR A 103 12.61 -12.38 -17.40
CA TYR A 103 13.47 -12.63 -18.56
C TYR A 103 14.54 -11.55 -18.71
N GLN A 104 15.63 -11.86 -19.42
CA GLN A 104 16.72 -10.92 -19.68
C GLN A 104 16.25 -9.75 -20.57
N HIS A 105 16.90 -8.60 -20.44
CA HIS A 105 16.65 -7.41 -21.30
C HIS A 105 15.20 -6.88 -21.31
N GLN A 106 14.42 -7.06 -20.24
CA GLN A 106 13.09 -6.45 -20.09
C GLN A 106 13.01 -4.98 -20.54
N SER A 107 11.93 -4.61 -21.22
CA SER A 107 11.59 -3.23 -21.57
C SER A 107 11.10 -2.44 -20.35
N TRP A 108 10.90 -1.14 -20.53
CA TRP A 108 10.09 -0.34 -19.62
C TRP A 108 8.65 -0.88 -19.54
N LYS A 109 7.98 -0.69 -18.41
CA LYS A 109 6.59 -1.12 -18.17
C LYS A 109 5.79 -0.04 -17.44
N ASN A 110 4.48 -0.11 -17.56
CA ASN A 110 3.54 0.65 -16.74
C ASN A 110 3.16 -0.17 -15.50
N VAL A 111 3.09 0.50 -14.35
CA VAL A 111 2.42 0.01 -13.15
C VAL A 111 1.26 0.95 -12.89
N ILE A 112 0.03 0.45 -13.01
CA ILE A 112 -1.19 1.22 -12.83
C ILE A 112 -1.84 0.76 -11.52
N SER A 113 -2.06 1.69 -10.60
CA SER A 113 -2.76 1.46 -9.35
C SER A 113 -4.06 2.24 -9.34
N ILE A 114 -5.18 1.55 -9.18
CA ILE A 114 -6.53 2.12 -9.10
C ILE A 114 -7.12 1.65 -7.79
N GLY A 115 -7.62 2.58 -6.98
CA GLY A 115 -8.25 2.25 -5.70
C GLY A 115 -8.67 3.49 -4.93
N ASP A 116 -9.51 3.28 -3.92
CA ASP A 116 -10.17 4.30 -3.12
C ASP A 116 -9.28 4.89 -2.02
N SER A 117 -8.19 4.21 -1.64
CA SER A 117 -7.36 4.61 -0.53
C SER A 117 -6.02 5.19 -0.95
N ILE A 118 -5.53 6.15 -0.16
CA ILE A 118 -4.16 6.68 -0.28
C ILE A 118 -3.09 5.59 -0.09
N PHE A 119 -3.43 4.49 0.60
CA PHE A 119 -2.44 3.48 0.96
C PHE A 119 -1.88 2.74 -0.26
N GLU A 120 -2.69 2.37 -1.25
CA GLU A 120 -2.19 1.78 -2.50
C GLU A 120 -1.45 2.80 -3.36
N ARG A 121 -1.95 4.03 -3.44
CA ARG A 121 -1.33 5.14 -4.18
C ARG A 121 0.09 5.37 -3.69
N ASP A 122 0.26 5.54 -2.38
CA ASP A 122 1.54 5.89 -1.79
C ASP A 122 2.49 4.68 -1.76
N ALA A 123 1.95 3.49 -1.52
CA ALA A 123 2.73 2.25 -1.54
C ALA A 123 3.39 2.02 -2.91
N VAL A 124 2.63 2.08 -4.00
CA VAL A 124 3.18 1.81 -5.35
C VAL A 124 4.22 2.85 -5.75
N ARG A 125 3.98 4.12 -5.41
CA ARG A 125 4.93 5.22 -5.66
C ARG A 125 6.23 4.99 -4.92
N ARG A 126 6.17 4.65 -3.62
CA ARG A 126 7.35 4.38 -2.80
C ARG A 126 8.14 3.20 -3.35
N VAL A 127 7.47 2.09 -3.68
CA VAL A 127 8.11 0.88 -4.21
C VAL A 127 8.81 1.15 -5.53
N VAL A 128 8.18 1.89 -6.45
CA VAL A 128 8.78 2.18 -7.76
C VAL A 128 9.99 3.12 -7.63
N VAL A 129 9.90 4.16 -6.79
CA VAL A 129 11.02 5.08 -6.53
C VAL A 129 12.22 4.37 -5.92
N ASN A 130 11.99 3.43 -4.99
CA ASN A 130 13.04 2.72 -4.28
C ASN A 130 13.54 1.46 -5.00
N ARG A 131 13.12 1.22 -6.25
CA ARG A 131 13.47 -0.01 -6.97
C ARG A 131 14.99 -0.13 -7.19
N PRO A 132 15.63 -1.26 -6.82
CA PRO A 132 17.08 -1.41 -6.88
C PRO A 132 17.68 -1.27 -8.30
N ASN A 133 16.91 -1.59 -9.34
CA ASN A 133 17.36 -1.55 -10.73
C ASN A 133 16.74 -0.35 -11.48
N SER A 134 17.14 0.86 -11.10
CA SER A 134 16.60 2.12 -11.64
C SER A 134 16.92 2.39 -13.12
N GLN A 135 17.80 1.58 -13.74
CA GLN A 135 18.22 1.73 -15.13
C GLN A 135 17.07 1.49 -16.13
N LYS A 136 16.00 0.83 -15.71
CA LYS A 136 14.80 0.61 -16.54
C LYS A 136 13.64 1.41 -16.00
N LYS A 137 13.07 2.27 -16.87
CA LYS A 137 11.89 3.08 -16.55
C LYS A 137 10.75 2.19 -16.09
N CYS A 138 10.23 2.49 -14.91
CA CYS A 138 8.99 1.94 -14.38
C CYS A 138 8.03 3.12 -14.23
N ARG A 139 7.05 3.19 -15.13
CA ARG A 139 6.10 4.31 -15.18
C ARG A 139 4.96 4.03 -14.22
N THR A 140 4.86 4.80 -13.16
CA THR A 140 3.83 4.66 -12.14
C THR A 140 2.67 5.57 -12.46
N LYS A 141 1.46 5.02 -12.50
CA LYS A 141 0.23 5.75 -12.77
C LYS A 141 -0.77 5.41 -11.69
N THR A 142 -1.18 6.41 -10.91
CA THR A 142 -2.13 6.24 -9.82
C THR A 142 -3.44 6.94 -10.16
N ALA A 143 -4.56 6.28 -9.85
CA ALA A 143 -5.90 6.85 -9.89
C ALA A 143 -6.58 6.57 -8.55
N LYS A 144 -6.60 7.58 -7.67
CA LYS A 144 -7.30 7.53 -6.38
C LYS A 144 -8.79 7.82 -6.62
N LEU A 145 -9.64 6.86 -6.29
CA LEU A 145 -11.10 6.91 -6.39
C LEU A 145 -11.70 7.52 -5.13
N LEU A 146 -12.96 7.98 -5.16
CA LEU A 146 -13.62 8.52 -3.97
C LEU A 146 -13.66 7.51 -2.82
N ASP A 147 -13.56 8.04 -1.60
CA ASP A 147 -13.76 7.24 -0.39
C ASP A 147 -15.26 7.21 -0.09
N GLU A 148 -15.79 6.04 0.26
CA GLU A 148 -17.23 5.81 0.53
C GLU A 148 -18.20 6.46 -0.49
N PRO A 149 -18.08 6.20 -1.82
CA PRO A 149 -18.93 6.84 -2.82
C PRO A 149 -20.39 6.38 -2.74
N GLU A 150 -21.31 7.28 -3.06
CA GLU A 150 -22.71 6.93 -3.36
C GLU A 150 -22.79 6.06 -4.63
N VAL A 151 -23.91 5.36 -4.82
CA VAL A 151 -24.07 4.42 -5.95
C VAL A 151 -23.86 5.11 -7.31
N ASP A 152 -24.40 6.33 -7.47
CA ASP A 152 -24.26 7.10 -8.71
C ASP A 152 -22.80 7.56 -8.93
N GLU A 153 -22.10 7.93 -7.87
CA GLU A 153 -20.67 8.32 -7.89
C GLU A 153 -19.78 7.12 -8.22
N LEU A 154 -20.09 5.94 -7.66
CA LEU A 154 -19.40 4.68 -7.96
C LEU A 154 -19.56 4.32 -9.44
N ILE A 155 -20.76 4.49 -10.02
CA ILE A 155 -20.99 4.25 -11.45
C ILE A 155 -20.21 5.25 -12.30
N ALA A 156 -20.23 6.54 -11.93
CA ALA A 156 -19.53 7.60 -12.64
C ALA A 156 -18.01 7.38 -12.64
N GLN A 157 -17.39 7.12 -11.48
CA GLN A 157 -15.94 6.91 -11.40
C GLN A 157 -15.48 5.67 -12.19
N VAL A 158 -16.27 4.59 -12.22
CA VAL A 158 -15.94 3.39 -13.01
C VAL A 158 -15.97 3.68 -14.51
N LYS A 159 -16.95 4.47 -14.98
CA LYS A 159 -17.01 4.91 -16.39
C LYS A 159 -15.80 5.78 -16.75
N VAL A 160 -15.47 6.76 -15.90
CA VAL A 160 -14.30 7.64 -16.08
C VAL A 160 -13.01 6.82 -16.20
N ILE A 161 -12.81 5.83 -15.33
CA ILE A 161 -11.65 4.93 -15.41
C ILE A 161 -11.67 4.09 -16.68
N HIS A 162 -12.81 3.53 -17.07
CA HIS A 162 -12.95 2.75 -18.29
C HIS A 162 -12.54 3.54 -19.53
N ASP A 163 -13.05 4.77 -19.67
CA ASP A 163 -12.82 5.61 -20.84
C ASP A 163 -11.38 6.14 -20.89
N ALA A 164 -10.78 6.36 -19.73
CA ALA A 164 -9.41 6.84 -19.63
C ALA A 164 -8.33 5.74 -19.66
N LEU A 165 -8.70 4.47 -19.49
CA LEU A 165 -7.73 3.38 -19.32
C LEU A 165 -6.76 3.28 -20.50
N ALA A 166 -7.23 3.48 -21.73
CA ALA A 166 -6.39 3.47 -22.91
C ALA A 166 -5.33 4.59 -22.90
N LEU A 167 -5.74 5.81 -22.51
CA LEU A 167 -4.84 6.97 -22.39
C LEU A 167 -3.85 6.77 -21.25
N LEU A 168 -4.34 6.30 -20.09
CA LEU A 168 -3.49 5.93 -18.96
C LEU A 168 -2.43 4.93 -19.41
N VAL A 169 -2.76 3.91 -20.20
CA VAL A 169 -1.75 2.94 -20.67
C VAL A 169 -0.73 3.59 -21.62
N GLN A 170 -1.18 4.44 -22.55
CA GLN A 170 -0.35 5.01 -23.60
C GLN A 170 0.57 6.16 -23.13
N TYR A 171 0.19 6.88 -22.07
CA TYR A 171 0.95 8.03 -21.58
C TYR A 171 2.43 7.69 -21.30
N ASP A 172 3.38 8.44 -21.86
CA ASP A 172 4.82 8.24 -21.62
C ASP A 172 5.29 9.04 -20.40
N GLY A 173 4.90 8.58 -19.21
CA GLY A 173 5.38 9.17 -17.97
C GLY A 173 4.71 8.59 -16.75
N ASN A 174 4.98 9.24 -15.61
CA ASN A 174 4.26 8.98 -14.37
C ASN A 174 3.01 9.84 -14.32
N LEU A 175 1.93 9.31 -13.75
CA LEU A 175 0.69 10.04 -13.51
C LEU A 175 0.25 9.86 -12.06
N ASP A 176 -0.36 10.89 -11.51
CA ASP A 176 -0.95 10.86 -10.19
C ASP A 176 -2.27 11.60 -10.20
N ILE A 177 -3.34 10.84 -10.31
CA ILE A 177 -4.68 11.34 -10.49
C ILE A 177 -5.47 11.03 -9.24
N GLU A 178 -6.19 12.04 -8.76
CA GLU A 178 -7.14 11.93 -7.68
C GLU A 178 -8.48 12.41 -8.22
N ILE A 179 -9.48 11.52 -8.14
CA ILE A 179 -10.86 11.81 -8.50
C ILE A 179 -11.54 12.39 -7.26
N ASP A 180 -12.05 13.60 -7.39
CA ASP A 180 -12.88 14.27 -6.40
C ASP A 180 -14.34 14.36 -6.88
N GLU A 181 -15.24 14.85 -6.02
CA GLU A 181 -16.66 14.96 -6.36
C GLU A 181 -16.92 15.98 -7.48
N GLU A 182 -16.05 16.99 -7.62
CA GLU A 182 -16.22 18.07 -8.58
C GLU A 182 -15.95 17.56 -9.99
N ASP A 183 -14.97 16.68 -10.14
CA ASP A 183 -14.69 15.96 -11.38
C ASP A 183 -15.90 15.20 -11.89
N LEU A 184 -16.61 14.51 -11.00
CA LEU A 184 -17.79 13.72 -11.36
C LEU A 184 -18.99 14.59 -11.69
N LYS A 185 -19.17 15.72 -10.99
CA LYS A 185 -20.29 16.67 -11.21
C LYS A 185 -20.15 17.43 -12.53
N LEU A 186 -18.93 17.78 -12.89
CA LEU A 186 -18.64 18.54 -14.10
C LEU A 186 -18.44 17.64 -15.33
N ASP A 187 -18.60 16.32 -15.17
CA ASP A 187 -18.25 15.31 -16.19
C ASP A 187 -16.83 15.55 -16.75
N LEU A 188 -15.94 16.08 -15.89
CA LEU A 188 -14.54 16.32 -16.24
C LEU A 188 -13.90 14.96 -16.38
N SER A 189 -13.74 14.55 -17.63
CA SER A 189 -13.13 13.26 -17.91
C SER A 189 -11.70 13.25 -17.37
N LEU A 190 -11.24 12.09 -16.89
CA LEU A 190 -9.84 11.87 -16.53
C LEU A 190 -8.87 12.30 -17.65
N MET A 191 -9.35 12.36 -18.90
CA MET A 191 -8.56 12.83 -20.05
C MET A 191 -8.02 14.24 -19.85
N GLU A 192 -8.81 15.14 -19.25
CA GLU A 192 -8.37 16.51 -18.98
C GLU A 192 -7.26 16.56 -17.92
N LYS A 193 -7.26 15.63 -16.96
CA LYS A 193 -6.19 15.49 -15.96
C LYS A 193 -4.91 14.82 -16.51
N ILE A 194 -5.00 14.16 -17.66
CA ILE A 194 -3.87 13.45 -18.31
C ILE A 194 -3.16 14.32 -19.35
N MET A 195 -3.87 15.28 -19.97
CA MET A 195 -3.34 16.23 -20.96
C MET A 195 -2.56 17.37 -20.30
#